data_AF-A0A6M8W5P6-F1
#
_entry.id   AF-A0A6M8W5P6-F1
#
_cell.length_a   1.000
_cell.length_b   1.000
_cell.length_c   1.000
_cell.angle_alpha   90.00
_cell.angle_beta   90.00
_cell.angle_gamma   90.00
#
_symmetry.space_group_name_H-M   'P 1'
#
loop_
_entity.id
_entity.type
_entity.pdbx_description
1 polymer ?
#
loop_
_entity_poly.entity_id
_entity_poly.type
_entity_poly.pdbx_seq_one_letter_code
_entity_poly.pdbx_strand_id
1 'polypeptide(L)'
;MRKLFSRRATNTETAFALENLEPRIVLDGTPGDAANPVVEINTDFGNIYIELFPDVAPATVDNFLGYVERGDYDATFFHRHVQGFVLQGGGWTYDQNRTPRTEHIEQQDPVVNEYDLSNLEWTVAMAKLGGDPDSATSEWFINLADNSQNLDNQNGGFTVFGEVIGGRDVVDAITDLRIVNLGSGFETLPVTDSFDPQGSEVNNEDLVNLNTVSLVFDPDLSLIANPDIAPYGTSNGSNVTTVVLENGFDRAIAFKQVGLSGGWTVTDLNLKTDQSGKTSTPVTWIDSKDGLTYAAALSDEGLLLYKNTSGTTWTVRNLNSEISGAGLITSSLTTFTNVNGRAYLAGISDDGDLLLFRQTDGTSNGEYTWTTNNLSESDLLVNNIDTTPRWTTPLTSYVTSWNGLNLVGLDADGNIQAVWWAPGRPGWAAANLSASTGAPPLQGVIAPYLTTWNAINLTGTDSDGNVVVTWWVPSFGSDWVQSNLTDLRSGPQLAAGSIATWVTPWGGTNILGRNINGDIVVYWWAPNLGPGQWNISNLSQVIDGAETPTGQVVGFSSPSGVVNIYGAADDGDLIRYWWRVADGWQWENVSETAELT
;
A
#
# COMPACT_ATOMS: atom_id res chain seq x y z
N MET A 1 -16.88 7.71 53.67
CA MET A 1 -16.55 6.28 53.51
C MET A 1 -17.29 5.77 52.27
N ARG A 2 -16.53 5.47 51.20
CA ARG A 2 -16.80 4.59 50.04
C ARG A 2 -18.21 4.45 49.43
N LYS A 3 -18.26 4.80 48.12
CA LYS A 3 -18.69 3.98 46.95
C LYS A 3 -20.20 3.73 46.72
N LEU A 4 -20.73 4.16 45.56
CA LEU A 4 -20.73 3.46 44.24
C LEU A 4 -21.93 3.90 43.36
N PHE A 5 -21.66 3.92 42.05
CA PHE A 5 -22.42 4.43 40.91
C PHE A 5 -23.75 3.70 40.62
N SER A 6 -24.74 4.43 40.05
CA SER A 6 -25.59 3.98 38.93
C SER A 6 -26.58 5.07 38.49
N ARG A 7 -26.48 5.52 37.23
CA ARG A 7 -27.60 5.89 36.32
C ARG A 7 -27.02 6.25 34.95
N ARG A 8 -27.24 5.39 33.95
CA ARG A 8 -28.20 5.50 32.84
C ARG A 8 -27.78 6.49 31.73
N ALA A 9 -27.38 5.86 30.63
CA ALA A 9 -27.54 6.21 29.22
C ALA A 9 -28.31 7.49 28.87
N THR A 10 -27.71 8.27 27.97
CA THR A 10 -28.40 8.88 26.82
C THR A 10 -27.55 8.65 25.58
N ASN A 11 -28.19 8.10 24.57
CA ASN A 11 -27.72 7.95 23.20
C ASN A 11 -27.25 9.30 22.65
N THR A 12 -26.07 9.29 22.04
CA THR A 12 -25.86 10.05 20.80
C THR A 12 -25.19 9.08 19.85
N GLU A 13 -25.84 8.89 18.70
CA GLU A 13 -25.32 8.17 17.54
C GLU A 13 -23.96 8.76 17.16
N THR A 14 -22.88 8.00 17.28
CA THR A 14 -21.69 8.21 16.46
C THR A 14 -22.00 7.62 15.10
N ALA A 15 -22.62 8.44 14.25
CA ALA A 15 -22.39 8.34 12.82
C ALA A 15 -20.86 8.35 12.63
N PHE A 16 -20.31 7.32 11.99
CA PHE A 16 -19.00 7.40 11.39
C PHE A 16 -19.09 8.52 10.35
N ALA A 17 -18.70 9.73 10.75
CA ALA A 17 -18.41 10.76 9.80
C ALA A 17 -17.23 10.23 8.98
N LEU A 18 -17.53 9.85 7.74
CA LEU A 18 -16.63 10.07 6.61
C LEU A 18 -16.31 11.57 6.62
N GLU A 19 -15.41 11.98 7.51
CA GLU A 19 -14.88 13.33 7.52
C GLU A 19 -13.87 13.36 6.39
N ASN A 20 -14.36 13.87 5.25
CA ASN A 20 -13.64 14.62 4.25
C ASN A 20 -12.11 14.45 4.33
N LEU A 21 -11.58 13.57 3.47
CA LEU A 21 -10.24 13.77 2.95
C LEU A 21 -10.25 15.14 2.26
N GLU A 22 -9.88 16.17 3.00
CA GLU A 22 -9.52 17.47 2.42
C GLU A 22 -8.47 17.20 1.32
N PRO A 23 -8.53 17.92 0.18
CA PRO A 23 -7.48 17.81 -0.82
C PRO A 23 -6.14 18.09 -0.15
N ARG A 24 -5.25 17.08 -0.15
CA ARG A 24 -3.85 17.15 0.26
C ARG A 24 -3.26 18.41 -0.38
N ILE A 25 -2.98 19.46 0.41
CA ILE A 25 -2.32 20.65 -0.09
C ILE A 25 -0.89 20.23 -0.41
N VAL A 26 -0.65 19.92 -1.68
CA VAL A 26 0.69 19.85 -2.26
C VAL A 26 1.30 21.24 -2.04
N LEU A 27 2.30 21.33 -1.16
CA LEU A 27 3.11 22.54 -1.03
C LEU A 27 3.77 22.77 -2.41
N ASP A 28 3.42 23.87 -3.06
CA ASP A 28 3.78 24.21 -4.46
C ASP A 28 5.27 24.63 -4.58
N GLY A 29 6.17 23.74 -4.16
CA GLY A 29 7.57 23.74 -4.55
C GLY A 29 7.79 22.51 -5.42
N THR A 30 7.86 22.69 -6.74
CA THR A 30 7.98 21.61 -7.74
C THR A 30 9.03 20.55 -7.34
N PRO A 31 8.62 19.33 -6.95
CA PRO A 31 9.51 18.19 -6.82
C PRO A 31 9.80 17.65 -8.23
N GLY A 32 11.06 17.72 -8.70
CA GLY A 32 11.33 17.28 -10.06
C GLY A 32 12.75 17.32 -10.62
N ASP A 33 13.75 17.90 -9.94
CA ASP A 33 15.12 17.91 -10.47
C ASP A 33 16.10 17.20 -9.52
N ALA A 34 16.39 15.93 -9.82
CA ALA A 34 17.13 14.95 -9.01
C ALA A 34 16.44 14.59 -7.68
N ALA A 35 16.25 13.29 -7.41
CA ALA A 35 15.55 12.81 -6.22
C ALA A 35 16.14 13.47 -4.95
N ASN A 36 15.32 14.29 -4.28
CA ASN A 36 15.63 14.90 -3.00
C ASN A 36 16.23 13.85 -2.06
N PRO A 37 17.26 14.20 -1.25
CA PRO A 37 17.82 13.26 -0.29
C PRO A 37 16.74 12.77 0.68
N VAL A 38 16.68 11.46 0.89
CA VAL A 38 15.83 10.86 1.93
C VAL A 38 16.70 10.41 3.08
N VAL A 39 16.28 10.70 4.31
CA VAL A 39 16.94 10.23 5.52
C VAL A 39 16.03 9.26 6.25
N GLU A 40 16.56 8.09 6.58
CA GLU A 40 15.95 7.11 7.46
C GLU A 40 16.41 7.36 8.89
N ILE A 41 15.44 7.38 9.79
CA ILE A 41 15.65 7.35 11.23
C ILE A 41 15.17 5.98 11.71
N ASN A 42 16.11 5.09 12.02
CA ASN A 42 15.79 3.81 12.64
C ASN A 42 15.53 4.02 14.13
N THR A 43 14.37 3.60 14.60
CA THR A 43 13.99 3.69 16.02
C THR A 43 13.65 2.32 16.59
N ASP A 44 13.51 2.26 17.91
CA ASP A 44 13.02 1.05 18.60
C ASP A 44 11.56 0.69 18.25
N PHE A 45 10.84 1.59 17.57
CA PHE A 45 9.44 1.46 17.18
C PHE A 45 9.26 1.21 15.67
N GLY A 46 10.34 1.23 14.88
CA GLY A 46 10.31 1.15 13.42
C GLY A 46 11.06 2.31 12.76
N ASN A 47 10.96 2.39 11.44
CA ASN A 47 11.68 3.37 10.63
C ASN A 47 10.81 4.58 10.31
N ILE A 48 11.41 5.78 10.34
CA ILE A 48 10.80 7.03 9.87
C ILE A 48 11.62 7.55 8.70
N TYR A 49 10.97 7.91 7.60
CA TYR A 49 11.63 8.43 6.39
C TYR A 49 11.28 9.89 6.17
N ILE A 50 12.30 10.74 6.04
CA ILE A 50 12.18 12.18 5.81
C ILE A 50 12.76 12.53 4.44
N GLU A 51 11.95 13.08 3.55
CA GLU A 51 12.42 13.73 2.32
C GLU A 51 12.91 15.14 2.67
N LEU A 52 14.11 15.51 2.21
CA LEU A 52 14.71 16.82 2.46
C LEU A 52 14.55 17.75 1.26
N PHE A 53 14.46 19.06 1.48
CA PHE A 53 14.18 20.06 0.43
C PHE A 53 15.39 20.98 0.17
N PRO A 54 16.47 20.49 -0.50
CA PRO A 54 17.68 21.26 -0.74
C PRO A 54 17.46 22.49 -1.62
N ASP A 55 16.45 22.48 -2.49
CA ASP A 55 16.11 23.63 -3.34
C ASP A 55 15.41 24.76 -2.56
N VAL A 56 14.80 24.45 -1.42
CA VAL A 56 14.04 25.39 -0.58
C VAL A 56 14.92 25.93 0.55
N ALA A 57 15.58 25.03 1.29
CA ALA A 57 16.37 25.36 2.47
C ALA A 57 17.78 24.76 2.39
N PRO A 58 18.60 25.16 1.39
CA PRO A 58 19.89 24.51 1.10
C PRO A 58 20.86 24.52 2.28
N ALA A 59 21.00 25.65 3.00
CA ALA A 59 21.94 25.72 4.12
C ALA A 59 21.48 24.85 5.30
N THR A 60 20.17 24.78 5.51
CA THR A 60 19.55 23.95 6.56
C THR A 60 19.68 22.47 6.25
N VAL A 61 19.43 22.07 5.01
CA VAL A 61 19.60 20.68 4.55
C VAL A 61 21.07 20.27 4.63
N ASP A 62 22.01 21.08 4.15
CA ASP A 62 23.45 20.83 4.25
C ASP A 62 23.89 20.67 5.72
N ASN A 63 23.37 21.51 6.61
CA ASN A 63 23.65 21.41 8.05
C ASN A 63 23.10 20.10 8.63
N PHE A 64 21.84 19.76 8.37
CA PHE A 64 21.22 18.53 8.86
C PHE A 64 21.95 17.29 8.36
N LEU A 65 22.23 17.21 7.05
CA LEU A 65 23.00 16.13 6.45
C LEU A 65 24.42 16.05 7.00
N GLY A 66 25.05 17.18 7.33
CA GLY A 66 26.34 17.20 8.00
C GLY A 66 26.35 16.44 9.33
N TYR A 67 25.29 16.55 10.14
CA TYR A 67 25.16 15.75 11.38
C TYR A 67 24.89 14.26 11.08
N VAL A 68 24.08 13.97 10.07
CA VAL A 68 23.80 12.59 9.60
C VAL A 68 25.09 11.90 9.15
N GLU A 69 25.87 12.53 8.27
CA GLU A 69 27.11 11.96 7.71
C GLU A 69 28.20 11.72 8.75
N ARG A 70 28.21 12.49 9.85
CA ARG A 70 29.15 12.30 10.97
C ARG A 70 28.67 11.24 11.98
N GLY A 71 27.41 10.79 11.88
CA GLY A 71 26.79 9.90 12.87
C GLY A 71 26.46 10.61 14.18
N ASP A 72 26.32 11.94 14.18
CA ASP A 72 26.08 12.72 15.40
C ASP A 72 24.67 12.50 15.97
N TYR A 73 23.72 12.08 15.13
CA TYR A 73 22.37 11.70 15.53
C TYR A 73 22.23 10.22 15.92
N ASP A 74 23.23 9.39 15.65
CA ASP A 74 23.20 7.99 16.07
C ASP A 74 23.23 7.91 17.60
N ALA A 75 22.48 6.96 18.16
CA ALA A 75 22.38 6.81 19.61
C ALA A 75 21.92 8.11 20.32
N THR A 76 21.02 8.86 19.67
CA THR A 76 20.25 9.95 20.30
C THR A 76 18.83 9.46 20.62
N PHE A 77 17.95 10.34 21.08
CA PHE A 77 16.56 10.00 21.40
C PHE A 77 15.65 11.21 21.17
N PHE A 78 14.35 10.95 21.01
CA PHE A 78 13.36 12.02 21.03
C PHE A 78 13.25 12.59 22.45
N HIS A 79 13.77 13.79 22.66
CA HIS A 79 13.89 14.41 23.98
C HIS A 79 12.69 15.27 24.37
N ARG A 80 11.83 15.62 23.40
CA ARG A 80 10.66 16.47 23.63
C ARG A 80 9.48 16.07 22.73
N HIS A 81 8.36 15.75 23.36
CA HIS A 81 7.06 15.56 22.72
C HIS A 81 6.04 16.53 23.33
N VAL A 82 5.40 17.36 22.51
CA VAL A 82 4.22 18.14 22.91
C VAL A 82 3.03 17.69 22.06
N GLN A 83 2.05 17.08 22.74
CA GLN A 83 0.88 16.48 22.09
C GLN A 83 0.14 17.46 21.18
N GLY A 84 -0.07 17.07 19.93
CA GLY A 84 -0.72 17.88 18.90
C GLY A 84 0.08 19.12 18.48
N PHE A 85 1.39 19.15 18.76
CA PHE A 85 2.28 20.24 18.36
C PHE A 85 3.52 19.69 17.65
N VAL A 86 4.49 19.14 18.40
CA VAL A 86 5.76 18.71 17.81
C VAL A 86 6.39 17.53 18.55
N LEU A 87 7.12 16.70 17.81
CA LEU A 87 8.06 15.70 18.32
C LEU A 87 9.48 16.12 17.91
N GLN A 88 10.39 16.25 18.87
CA GLN A 88 11.69 16.91 18.69
C GLN A 88 12.84 16.00 19.10
N GLY A 89 13.91 16.02 18.29
CA GLY A 89 15.11 15.21 18.42
C GLY A 89 16.39 15.99 18.06
N GLY A 90 17.52 15.28 18.06
CA GLY A 90 18.82 15.83 17.66
C GLY A 90 19.55 16.68 18.71
N GLY A 91 19.05 16.76 19.95
CA GLY A 91 19.65 17.62 20.97
C GLY A 91 20.61 16.93 21.94
N TRP A 92 20.33 15.68 22.32
CA TRP A 92 21.03 15.02 23.44
C TRP A 92 21.44 13.58 23.11
N THR A 93 22.55 13.15 23.74
CA THR A 93 23.00 11.74 23.76
C THR A 93 22.83 11.14 25.16
N TYR A 94 23.15 9.86 25.33
CA TYR A 94 23.29 9.20 26.63
C TYR A 94 24.75 8.80 26.94
N ASP A 95 25.06 8.56 28.21
CA ASP A 95 26.40 8.16 28.66
C ASP A 95 26.67 6.64 28.49
N GLN A 96 27.88 6.19 28.85
CA GLN A 96 28.23 4.77 28.77
C GLN A 96 27.41 3.88 29.70
N ASN A 97 26.78 4.47 30.73
CA ASN A 97 25.84 3.82 31.62
C ASN A 97 24.40 3.95 31.13
N ARG A 98 24.20 4.43 29.88
CA ARG A 98 22.90 4.53 29.22
C ARG A 98 21.93 5.49 29.93
N THR A 99 22.47 6.52 30.59
CA THR A 99 21.69 7.60 31.21
C THR A 99 21.68 8.84 30.29
N PRO A 100 20.53 9.52 30.07
CA PRO A 100 20.49 10.79 29.33
C PRO A 100 21.55 11.77 29.82
N ARG A 101 22.40 12.28 28.92
CA ARG A 101 23.34 13.33 29.27
C ARG A 101 22.63 14.67 29.27
N THR A 102 23.05 15.55 30.17
CA THR A 102 22.69 16.97 30.09
C THR A 102 23.57 17.73 29.10
N GLU A 103 24.57 17.06 28.52
CA GLU A 103 25.43 17.61 27.47
C GLU A 103 24.71 17.49 26.13
N HIS A 104 24.61 18.60 25.43
CA HIS A 104 24.09 18.64 24.07
C HIS A 104 25.03 17.90 23.12
N ILE A 105 24.52 17.37 22.01
CA ILE A 105 25.40 16.88 20.93
C ILE A 105 26.29 18.03 20.42
N GLU A 106 27.47 17.72 19.88
CA GLU A 106 28.44 18.72 19.44
C GLU A 106 27.85 19.64 18.36
N GLN A 107 27.52 20.88 18.74
CA GLN A 107 26.88 21.85 17.84
C GLN A 107 27.89 22.43 16.84
N GLN A 108 27.46 22.52 15.58
CA GLN A 108 28.09 23.30 14.52
C GLN A 108 27.69 24.78 14.61
N ASP A 109 28.31 25.61 13.78
CA ASP A 109 27.92 27.02 13.65
C ASP A 109 26.43 27.15 13.27
N PRO A 110 25.69 28.11 13.84
CA PRO A 110 24.27 28.28 13.52
C PRO A 110 24.01 28.57 12.04
N VAL A 111 22.89 28.05 11.53
CA VAL A 111 22.42 28.34 10.17
C VAL A 111 21.50 29.55 10.13
N VAL A 112 21.54 30.27 9.00
CA VAL A 112 20.60 31.37 8.71
C VAL A 112 19.20 30.80 8.53
N ASN A 113 18.19 31.50 9.02
CA ASN A 113 16.80 31.10 8.88
C ASN A 113 16.32 31.23 7.42
N GLU A 114 16.02 30.10 6.78
CA GLU A 114 15.53 29.97 5.40
C GLU A 114 14.01 29.72 5.35
N TYR A 115 13.23 30.34 6.23
CA TYR A 115 11.78 30.15 6.26
C TYR A 115 11.12 30.58 4.93
N ASP A 116 10.50 29.62 4.25
CA ASP A 116 9.74 29.81 3.00
C ASP A 116 8.48 28.94 2.96
N LEU A 117 8.58 27.68 3.37
CA LEU A 117 7.44 26.75 3.49
C LEU A 117 6.75 26.83 4.86
N SER A 118 5.43 26.65 4.85
CA SER A 118 4.59 26.63 6.06
C SER A 118 4.78 25.38 6.90
N ASN A 119 4.72 25.55 8.23
CA ASN A 119 4.81 24.46 9.22
C ASN A 119 3.49 23.67 9.32
N LEU A 120 3.17 22.91 8.27
CA LEU A 120 2.01 22.02 8.23
C LEU A 120 2.32 20.68 8.93
N GLU A 121 1.28 19.89 9.19
CA GLU A 121 1.42 18.52 9.70
C GLU A 121 2.39 17.71 8.82
N TRP A 122 3.22 16.87 9.43
CA TRP A 122 4.26 16.03 8.83
C TRP A 122 5.49 16.75 8.26
N THR A 123 5.50 18.08 8.21
CA THR A 123 6.72 18.83 7.86
C THR A 123 7.76 18.75 8.98
N VAL A 124 9.03 18.82 8.61
CA VAL A 124 10.18 18.80 9.52
C VAL A 124 10.88 20.16 9.49
N ALA A 125 11.10 20.74 10.66
CA ALA A 125 11.67 22.08 10.79
C ALA A 125 12.77 22.15 11.87
N MET A 126 13.69 23.11 11.73
CA MET A 126 14.76 23.31 12.69
C MET A 126 14.28 24.00 13.97
N ALA A 127 14.71 23.50 15.13
CA ALA A 127 14.47 24.17 16.40
C ALA A 127 15.43 25.35 16.61
N LYS A 128 14.96 26.39 17.30
CA LYS A 128 15.64 27.69 17.42
C LYS A 128 15.48 28.26 18.82
N LEU A 129 16.45 29.07 19.25
CA LEU A 129 16.33 29.87 20.46
C LEU A 129 15.30 30.99 20.28
N GLY A 130 14.47 31.20 21.30
CA GLY A 130 13.44 32.23 21.27
C GLY A 130 14.04 33.64 21.18
N GLY A 131 13.62 34.41 20.17
CA GLY A 131 14.10 35.77 19.93
C GLY A 131 15.36 35.85 19.07
N ASP A 132 15.91 34.72 18.64
CA ASP A 132 17.08 34.64 17.76
C ASP A 132 16.74 33.76 16.54
N PRO A 133 16.34 34.36 15.39
CA PRO A 133 15.89 33.61 14.22
C PRO A 133 17.00 32.74 13.61
N ASP A 134 18.27 33.15 13.70
CA ASP A 134 19.41 32.50 13.02
C ASP A 134 20.23 31.63 14.00
N SER A 135 19.56 30.99 14.96
CA SER A 135 20.17 30.24 16.06
C SER A 135 20.09 28.70 15.93
N ALA A 136 19.48 28.21 14.84
CA ALA A 136 19.33 26.78 14.60
C ALA A 136 20.69 26.10 14.44
N THR A 137 20.88 24.94 15.10
CA THR A 137 22.10 24.13 15.02
C THR A 137 21.78 22.66 14.72
N SER A 138 21.61 21.80 15.72
CA SER A 138 21.39 20.35 15.58
C SER A 138 19.96 19.90 15.88
N GLU A 139 19.18 20.69 16.60
CA GLU A 139 17.85 20.27 17.00
C GLU A 139 16.82 20.49 15.89
N TRP A 140 15.94 19.52 15.70
CA TRP A 140 14.89 19.53 14.69
C TRP A 140 13.61 18.90 15.26
N PHE A 141 12.47 19.19 14.65
CA PHE A 141 11.19 18.62 15.06
C PHE A 141 10.29 18.28 13.88
N ILE A 142 9.45 17.27 14.09
CA ILE A 142 8.33 16.90 13.24
C ILE A 142 7.09 17.66 13.73
N ASN A 143 6.39 18.34 12.82
CA ASN A 143 5.09 18.95 13.10
C ASN A 143 4.01 17.86 13.18
N LEU A 144 3.36 17.73 14.33
CA LEU A 144 2.30 16.73 14.57
C LEU A 144 0.88 17.27 14.27
N ALA A 145 0.78 18.52 13.80
CA ALA A 145 -0.45 19.21 13.42
C ALA A 145 -0.09 20.40 12.51
N ASP A 146 -1.10 21.05 11.92
CA ASP A 146 -0.93 22.36 11.29
C ASP A 146 -0.56 23.43 12.34
N ASN A 147 0.71 23.82 12.33
CA ASN A 147 1.30 24.80 13.23
C ASN A 147 1.55 26.15 12.57
N SER A 148 1.07 26.36 11.35
CA SER A 148 1.29 27.56 10.53
C SER A 148 0.87 28.84 11.25
N GLN A 149 -0.24 28.82 12.00
CA GLN A 149 -0.69 30.01 12.73
C GLN A 149 0.32 30.52 13.77
N ASN A 150 1.18 29.65 14.29
CA ASN A 150 2.17 29.98 15.31
C ASN A 150 3.58 30.06 14.72
N LEU A 151 4.08 28.94 14.19
CA LEU A 151 5.49 28.78 13.81
C LEU A 151 5.88 29.64 12.60
N ASP A 152 4.95 29.91 11.67
CA ASP A 152 5.22 30.77 10.51
C ASP A 152 5.30 32.26 10.87
N ASN A 153 4.67 32.65 11.99
CA ASN A 153 4.44 34.05 12.35
C ASN A 153 5.30 34.54 13.52
N GLN A 154 6.12 33.65 14.11
CA GLN A 154 6.96 33.98 15.26
C GLN A 154 8.44 33.70 14.98
N ASN A 155 9.33 34.38 15.70
CA ASN A 155 10.77 34.18 15.61
C ASN A 155 11.35 34.17 14.17
N GLY A 156 10.74 34.96 13.26
CA GLY A 156 11.12 35.01 11.83
C GLY A 156 10.60 33.86 10.96
N GLY A 157 9.65 33.05 11.46
CA GLY A 157 9.21 31.81 10.80
C GLY A 157 10.18 30.67 11.09
N PHE A 158 9.73 29.42 11.22
CA PHE A 158 10.60 28.26 11.44
C PHE A 158 10.86 27.53 10.14
N THR A 159 12.13 27.44 9.71
CA THR A 159 12.53 26.80 8.45
C THR A 159 12.07 25.34 8.39
N VAL A 160 11.08 25.08 7.56
CA VAL A 160 10.75 23.73 7.10
C VAL A 160 11.78 23.33 6.04
N PHE A 161 12.44 22.20 6.26
CA PHE A 161 13.51 21.69 5.39
C PHE A 161 13.28 20.25 4.93
N GLY A 162 12.14 19.65 5.30
CA GLY A 162 11.74 18.32 4.85
C GLY A 162 10.32 17.95 5.25
N GLU A 163 9.89 16.74 4.90
CA GLU A 163 8.59 16.15 5.28
C GLU A 163 8.75 14.65 5.57
N VAL A 164 7.99 14.14 6.54
CA VAL A 164 7.83 12.70 6.78
C VAL A 164 7.04 12.05 5.63
N ILE A 165 7.74 11.23 4.86
CA ILE A 165 7.23 10.51 3.69
C ILE A 165 6.95 9.02 3.96
N GLY A 166 7.43 8.47 5.08
CA GLY A 166 7.14 7.11 5.54
C GLY A 166 7.34 6.97 7.07
N GLY A 167 6.67 6.00 7.71
CA GLY A 167 6.73 5.77 9.16
C GLY A 167 5.87 6.71 10.00
N ARG A 168 4.72 7.16 9.49
CA ARG A 168 3.79 8.03 10.25
C ARG A 168 3.12 7.29 11.40
N ASP A 169 2.79 6.03 11.19
CA ASP A 169 2.32 5.09 12.20
C ASP A 169 3.36 4.86 13.31
N VAL A 170 4.65 4.84 12.96
CA VAL A 170 5.75 4.81 13.95
C VAL A 170 5.76 6.10 14.78
N VAL A 171 5.63 7.27 14.14
CA VAL A 171 5.51 8.55 14.86
C VAL A 171 4.26 8.56 15.76
N ASP A 172 3.12 8.10 15.26
CA ASP A 172 1.88 8.00 16.04
C ASP A 172 2.07 7.11 17.28
N ALA A 173 2.65 5.92 17.11
CA ALA A 173 2.96 5.00 18.20
C ALA A 173 3.88 5.63 19.26
N ILE A 174 4.88 6.42 18.83
CA ILE A 174 5.75 7.18 19.73
C ILE A 174 4.99 8.27 20.47
N THR A 175 4.06 8.97 19.80
CA THR A 175 3.29 10.06 20.43
C THR A 175 2.21 9.56 21.39
N ASP A 176 1.78 8.30 21.27
CA ASP A 176 0.90 7.64 22.24
C ASP A 176 1.60 7.26 23.55
N LEU A 177 2.93 7.33 23.59
CA LEU A 177 3.72 7.04 24.77
C LEU A 177 3.49 8.05 25.90
N ARG A 178 3.80 7.58 27.11
CA ARG A 178 3.76 8.42 28.30
C ARG A 178 4.79 9.55 28.21
N ILE A 179 4.37 10.76 28.61
CA ILE A 179 5.26 11.91 28.77
C ILE A 179 5.65 12.09 30.24
N VAL A 180 6.92 12.35 30.51
CA VAL A 180 7.46 12.66 31.84
C VAL A 180 8.25 13.95 31.85
N ASN A 181 8.38 14.56 33.04
CA ASN A 181 9.18 15.75 33.27
C ASN A 181 10.36 15.39 34.17
N LEU A 182 11.57 15.45 33.60
CA LEU A 182 12.83 15.24 34.31
C LEU A 182 13.62 16.53 34.51
N GLY A 183 13.12 17.66 33.98
CA GLY A 183 13.77 18.97 34.00
C GLY A 183 15.03 19.04 33.12
N SER A 184 15.68 20.20 33.10
CA SER A 184 16.95 20.45 32.40
C SER A 184 16.92 20.13 30.89
N GLY A 185 15.82 20.49 30.20
CA GLY A 185 15.63 20.19 28.76
C GLY A 185 14.75 18.98 28.46
N PHE A 186 14.33 18.25 29.51
CA PHE A 186 13.48 17.05 29.41
C PHE A 186 12.13 17.25 30.12
N GLU A 187 11.49 18.41 29.92
CA GLU A 187 10.22 18.74 30.58
C GLU A 187 9.03 17.94 30.04
N THR A 188 9.13 17.45 28.81
CA THR A 188 8.10 16.69 28.11
C THR A 188 8.70 15.51 27.35
N LEU A 189 9.49 14.70 28.04
CA LEU A 189 10.19 13.55 27.46
C LEU A 189 9.21 12.37 27.24
N PRO A 190 9.04 11.87 26.00
CA PRO A 190 8.33 10.60 25.79
C PRO A 190 9.19 9.44 26.32
N VAL A 191 8.56 8.51 27.04
CA VAL A 191 9.21 7.32 27.59
C VAL A 191 8.44 6.06 27.25
N THR A 192 9.18 4.98 27.01
CA THR A 192 8.61 3.66 26.68
C THR A 192 7.87 3.05 27.86
N ASP A 193 7.16 1.95 27.61
CA ASP A 193 6.45 1.20 28.66
C ASP A 193 7.39 0.55 29.70
N SER A 194 8.71 0.49 29.47
CA SER A 194 9.66 -0.02 30.47
C SER A 194 9.91 0.95 31.62
N PHE A 195 9.59 2.24 31.43
CA PHE A 195 9.90 3.28 32.39
C PHE A 195 9.21 3.05 33.74
N ASP A 196 10.01 2.85 34.79
CA ASP A 196 9.52 2.79 36.17
C ASP A 196 9.37 4.21 36.77
N PRO A 197 8.14 4.71 36.99
CA PRO A 197 7.92 6.05 37.54
C PRO A 197 8.36 6.17 39.01
N GLN A 198 8.67 5.06 39.68
CA GLN A 198 9.19 5.01 41.04
C GLN A 198 10.71 4.80 41.09
N GLY A 199 11.34 4.57 39.93
CA GLY A 199 12.77 4.42 39.79
C GLY A 199 13.52 5.72 40.09
N SER A 200 14.81 5.59 40.45
CA SER A 200 15.67 6.75 40.74
C SER A 200 16.41 7.29 39.52
N GLU A 201 16.45 6.54 38.41
CA GLU A 201 17.24 6.84 37.21
C GLU A 201 16.45 6.44 35.96
N VAL A 202 16.67 7.17 34.86
CA VAL A 202 16.11 6.88 33.53
C VAL A 202 17.19 6.22 32.70
N ASN A 203 16.88 5.05 32.14
CA ASN A 203 17.81 4.27 31.33
C ASN A 203 17.43 4.35 29.85
N ASN A 204 18.34 3.98 28.96
CA ASN A 204 18.11 3.97 27.51
C ASN A 204 16.90 3.14 27.07
N GLU A 205 16.59 2.04 27.77
CA GLU A 205 15.41 1.21 27.47
C GLU A 205 14.10 1.99 27.70
N ASP A 206 14.14 3.02 28.55
CA ASP A 206 13.02 3.90 28.84
C ASP A 206 12.86 5.02 27.80
N LEU A 207 13.85 5.23 26.92
CA LEU A 207 13.87 6.29 25.91
C LEU A 207 13.41 5.78 24.56
N VAL A 208 12.88 6.69 23.74
CA VAL A 208 12.62 6.43 22.32
C VAL A 208 13.87 6.74 21.52
N ASN A 209 14.69 5.71 21.26
CA ASN A 209 16.00 5.90 20.68
C ASN A 209 15.95 6.10 19.16
N LEU A 210 16.86 6.93 18.67
CA LEU A 210 17.27 7.00 17.27
C LEU A 210 18.54 6.15 17.17
N ASN A 211 18.37 4.89 16.80
CA ASN A 211 19.43 3.90 16.76
C ASN A 211 20.49 4.26 15.73
N THR A 212 20.04 4.59 14.52
CA THR A 212 20.85 5.13 13.44
C THR A 212 20.05 6.17 12.66
N VAL A 213 20.73 7.20 12.18
CA VAL A 213 20.15 8.16 11.23
C VAL A 213 21.05 8.20 10.00
N SER A 214 20.52 7.80 8.85
CA SER A 214 21.34 7.62 7.64
C SER A 214 20.62 8.09 6.39
N LEU A 215 21.41 8.53 5.40
CA LEU A 215 20.91 8.85 4.07
C LEU A 215 20.52 7.55 3.36
N VAL A 216 19.29 7.51 2.85
CA VAL A 216 18.76 6.41 2.05
C VAL A 216 18.95 6.75 0.59
N PHE A 217 19.55 5.83 -0.15
CA PHE A 217 19.66 5.98 -1.59
C PHE A 217 18.35 5.50 -2.23
N ASP A 218 17.90 6.20 -3.27
CA ASP A 218 16.75 5.84 -4.10
C ASP A 218 16.56 4.33 -4.40
N PRO A 219 17.63 3.56 -4.69
CA PRO A 219 17.57 2.09 -4.74
C PRO A 219 16.91 1.41 -3.53
N ASP A 220 17.23 1.83 -2.31
CA ASP A 220 16.75 1.20 -1.08
C ASP A 220 15.27 1.55 -0.84
N LEU A 221 14.81 2.75 -1.27
CA LEU A 221 13.39 3.12 -1.24
C LEU A 221 12.53 2.22 -2.14
N SER A 222 13.12 1.61 -3.16
CA SER A 222 12.42 0.69 -4.05
C SER A 222 12.07 -0.63 -3.36
N LEU A 223 12.70 -0.95 -2.23
CA LEU A 223 12.50 -2.20 -1.51
C LEU A 223 11.38 -2.14 -0.45
N ILE A 224 10.92 -0.93 -0.12
CA ILE A 224 9.95 -0.66 0.95
C ILE A 224 8.53 -0.69 0.38
N ALA A 225 7.95 -1.87 0.20
CA ALA A 225 6.57 -2.03 -0.24
C ALA A 225 5.57 -1.36 0.72
N ASN A 226 4.47 -0.83 0.19
CA ASN A 226 3.38 -0.33 1.02
C ASN A 226 2.60 -1.52 1.62
N PRO A 227 2.56 -1.70 2.96
CA PRO A 227 1.84 -2.81 3.59
C PRO A 227 0.35 -2.80 3.25
N ASP A 228 -0.28 -1.63 3.12
CA ASP A 228 -1.72 -1.49 2.94
C ASP A 228 -2.21 -1.84 1.53
N ILE A 229 -1.30 -1.99 0.57
CA ILE A 229 -1.61 -2.14 -0.84
C ILE A 229 -1.25 -3.54 -1.32
N ALA A 230 -2.21 -4.22 -1.96
CA ALA A 230 -1.95 -5.54 -2.53
C ALA A 230 -0.93 -5.44 -3.67
N PRO A 231 0.14 -6.26 -3.66
CA PRO A 231 0.94 -6.47 -4.86
C PRO A 231 0.09 -7.14 -5.96
N TYR A 232 0.49 -6.97 -7.21
CA TYR A 232 -0.09 -7.66 -8.36
C TYR A 232 0.95 -8.56 -9.02
N GLY A 233 0.62 -9.83 -9.24
CA GLY A 233 1.58 -10.83 -9.68
C GLY A 233 1.20 -11.54 -10.98
N THR A 234 2.20 -11.87 -11.79
CA THR A 234 2.02 -12.66 -13.01
C THR A 234 3.22 -13.56 -13.29
N SER A 235 3.01 -14.61 -14.08
CA SER A 235 4.09 -15.50 -14.51
C SER A 235 3.85 -16.06 -15.91
N ASN A 236 4.93 -16.22 -16.69
CA ASN A 236 4.88 -16.75 -18.06
C ASN A 236 5.36 -18.21 -18.16
N GLY A 237 5.20 -18.80 -19.35
CA GLY A 237 5.60 -20.19 -19.63
C GLY A 237 7.12 -20.45 -19.55
N SER A 238 7.94 -19.40 -19.48
CA SER A 238 9.38 -19.48 -19.27
C SER A 238 9.77 -19.39 -17.79
N ASN A 239 8.80 -19.48 -16.87
CA ASN A 239 8.98 -19.32 -15.42
C ASN A 239 9.57 -17.96 -15.03
N VAL A 240 9.31 -16.93 -15.82
CA VAL A 240 9.52 -15.55 -15.36
C VAL A 240 8.34 -15.20 -14.48
N THR A 241 8.63 -14.77 -13.26
CA THR A 241 7.64 -14.26 -12.31
C THR A 241 7.89 -12.77 -12.15
N THR A 242 6.84 -11.97 -12.26
CA THR A 242 6.89 -10.53 -12.02
C THR A 242 5.83 -10.18 -11.00
N VAL A 243 6.21 -9.42 -9.99
CA VAL A 243 5.33 -8.83 -9.00
C VAL A 243 5.51 -7.34 -9.05
N VAL A 244 4.42 -6.60 -9.22
CA VAL A 244 4.43 -5.14 -9.14
C VAL A 244 3.68 -4.68 -7.91
N LEU A 245 4.13 -3.59 -7.31
CA LEU A 245 3.50 -3.02 -6.12
C LEU A 245 3.73 -1.51 -6.07
N GLU A 246 2.97 -0.85 -5.21
CA GLU A 246 3.26 0.51 -4.79
C GLU A 246 4.13 0.46 -3.53
N ASN A 247 5.22 1.20 -3.51
CA ASN A 247 6.08 1.33 -2.33
C ASN A 247 5.51 2.37 -1.35
N GLY A 248 6.11 2.50 -0.16
CA GLY A 248 5.69 3.48 0.85
C GLY A 248 5.80 4.96 0.42
N PHE A 249 6.28 5.23 -0.80
CA PHE A 249 6.49 6.57 -1.36
C PHE A 249 5.61 6.82 -2.59
N ASP A 250 4.54 6.05 -2.76
CA ASP A 250 3.62 6.14 -3.89
C ASP A 250 4.33 5.88 -5.24
N ARG A 251 5.27 4.93 -5.33
CA ARG A 251 6.00 4.57 -6.56
C ARG A 251 5.73 3.14 -7.00
N ALA A 252 5.56 2.94 -8.30
CA ALA A 252 5.39 1.64 -8.91
C ALA A 252 6.74 0.91 -9.00
N ILE A 253 6.85 -0.18 -8.26
CA ILE A 253 8.04 -1.04 -8.22
C ILE A 253 7.74 -2.37 -8.91
N ALA A 254 8.71 -2.92 -9.63
CA ALA A 254 8.64 -4.25 -10.23
C ALA A 254 9.75 -5.17 -9.70
N PHE A 255 9.34 -6.21 -8.99
CA PHE A 255 10.19 -7.36 -8.63
C PHE A 255 10.08 -8.44 -9.70
N LYS A 256 11.20 -9.05 -10.07
CA LYS A 256 11.27 -10.06 -11.11
C LYS A 256 12.20 -11.20 -10.73
N GLN A 257 11.78 -12.43 -11.03
CA GLN A 257 12.59 -13.64 -10.88
C GLN A 257 12.52 -14.48 -12.14
N VAL A 258 13.64 -15.07 -12.56
CA VAL A 258 13.70 -16.01 -13.70
C VAL A 258 13.98 -17.42 -13.17
N GLY A 259 12.94 -18.24 -13.09
CA GLY A 259 13.00 -19.56 -12.49
C GLY A 259 13.18 -19.52 -10.97
N LEU A 260 12.87 -20.63 -10.28
CA LEU A 260 12.89 -20.67 -8.80
C LEU A 260 14.29 -20.57 -8.17
N SER A 261 15.34 -20.83 -8.94
CA SER A 261 16.73 -20.70 -8.46
C SER A 261 17.40 -19.40 -8.91
N GLY A 262 16.69 -18.55 -9.65
CA GLY A 262 17.21 -17.24 -10.06
C GLY A 262 17.10 -16.24 -8.91
N GLY A 263 18.06 -15.32 -8.82
CA GLY A 263 17.96 -14.18 -7.92
C GLY A 263 16.78 -13.28 -8.29
N TRP A 264 16.28 -12.56 -7.30
CA TRP A 264 15.30 -11.50 -7.52
C TRP A 264 16.02 -10.25 -8.04
N THR A 265 15.36 -9.54 -8.94
CA THR A 265 15.77 -8.20 -9.35
C THR A 265 14.62 -7.23 -9.08
N VAL A 266 14.94 -6.03 -8.60
CA VAL A 266 13.97 -4.96 -8.41
C VAL A 266 14.27 -3.81 -9.38
N THR A 267 13.21 -3.23 -9.94
CA THR A 267 13.27 -2.05 -10.79
C THR A 267 12.21 -1.07 -10.36
N ASP A 268 12.61 0.16 -10.08
CA ASP A 268 11.68 1.28 -9.97
C ASP A 268 11.18 1.69 -11.36
N LEU A 269 9.86 1.62 -11.55
CA LEU A 269 9.23 1.97 -12.82
C LEU A 269 9.00 3.48 -12.94
N ASN A 270 8.85 4.22 -11.84
CA ASN A 270 8.73 5.68 -11.84
C ASN A 270 10.00 6.33 -12.39
N LEU A 271 11.18 5.77 -12.15
CA LEU A 271 12.44 6.25 -12.75
C LEU A 271 12.54 6.05 -14.27
N LYS A 272 11.58 5.36 -14.90
CA LYS A 272 11.56 5.17 -16.35
C LYS A 272 10.77 6.23 -17.09
N THR A 273 10.06 7.10 -16.37
CA THR A 273 9.32 8.22 -16.95
C THR A 273 10.05 9.54 -16.67
N ASP A 274 9.98 10.47 -17.61
CA ASP A 274 10.42 11.86 -17.39
C ASP A 274 9.40 12.64 -16.54
N GLN A 275 8.29 12.00 -16.17
CA GLN A 275 7.24 12.58 -15.33
C GLN A 275 7.62 12.42 -13.86
N SER A 276 7.98 13.53 -13.22
CA SER A 276 8.15 13.65 -11.78
C SER A 276 6.80 13.54 -11.10
N GLY A 277 6.40 12.34 -10.67
CA GLY A 277 5.08 12.15 -10.09
C GLY A 277 4.92 10.85 -9.32
N LYS A 278 4.07 10.94 -8.29
CA LYS A 278 3.53 9.79 -7.58
C LYS A 278 2.67 8.96 -8.52
N THR A 279 2.63 7.68 -8.27
CA THR A 279 1.86 6.69 -9.02
C THR A 279 0.96 5.90 -8.09
N SER A 280 -0.21 5.49 -8.58
CA SER A 280 -1.07 4.57 -7.85
C SER A 280 -0.59 3.11 -7.93
N THR A 281 -1.32 2.25 -7.24
CA THR A 281 -1.15 0.80 -7.25
C THR A 281 -1.07 0.24 -8.67
N PRO A 282 0.07 -0.34 -9.07
CA PRO A 282 0.24 -0.85 -10.42
C PRO A 282 -0.43 -2.21 -10.60
N VAL A 283 -0.82 -2.51 -11.84
CA VAL A 283 -1.29 -3.84 -12.27
C VAL A 283 -0.31 -4.45 -13.26
N THR A 284 -0.17 -5.78 -13.29
CA THR A 284 0.71 -6.47 -14.25
C THR A 284 0.04 -7.65 -14.94
N TRP A 285 0.43 -7.90 -16.19
CA TRP A 285 -0.01 -9.07 -16.96
C TRP A 285 1.08 -9.54 -17.92
N ILE A 286 0.92 -10.77 -18.42
CA ILE A 286 1.66 -11.24 -19.60
C ILE A 286 0.78 -11.00 -20.81
N ASP A 287 1.27 -10.23 -21.77
CA ASP A 287 0.55 -10.03 -23.01
C ASP A 287 0.70 -11.27 -23.89
N SER A 288 -0.44 -11.88 -24.23
CA SER A 288 -0.43 -13.14 -24.97
C SER A 288 -0.01 -13.00 -26.44
N LYS A 289 0.06 -11.78 -26.98
CA LYS A 289 0.42 -11.54 -28.39
C LYS A 289 1.92 -11.53 -28.60
N ASP A 290 2.70 -11.06 -27.63
CA ASP A 290 4.16 -10.99 -27.69
C ASP A 290 4.88 -11.80 -26.59
N GLY A 291 4.15 -12.26 -25.57
CA GLY A 291 4.68 -13.04 -24.45
C GLY A 291 5.47 -12.22 -23.42
N LEU A 292 5.46 -10.89 -23.56
CA LEU A 292 6.20 -9.97 -22.69
C LEU A 292 5.36 -9.59 -21.46
N THR A 293 6.06 -9.12 -20.42
CA THR A 293 5.41 -8.58 -19.23
C THR A 293 5.10 -7.12 -19.44
N TYR A 294 3.87 -6.75 -19.11
CA TYR A 294 3.42 -5.37 -19.07
C TYR A 294 3.00 -5.02 -17.65
N ALA A 295 3.12 -3.75 -17.32
CA ALA A 295 2.52 -3.18 -16.12
C ALA A 295 1.84 -1.85 -16.46
N ALA A 296 0.89 -1.43 -15.65
CA ALA A 296 0.27 -0.12 -15.79
C ALA A 296 0.04 0.50 -14.41
N ALA A 297 0.24 1.81 -14.31
CA ALA A 297 0.03 2.59 -13.10
C ALA A 297 -0.65 3.92 -13.46
N LEU A 298 -1.41 4.49 -12.54
CA LEU A 298 -1.95 5.84 -12.71
C LEU A 298 -0.89 6.85 -12.27
N SER A 299 -0.79 7.99 -12.95
CA SER A 299 -0.05 9.17 -12.50
C SER A 299 -0.93 10.42 -12.66
N ASP A 300 -0.48 11.55 -12.12
CA ASP A 300 -1.16 12.85 -12.29
C ASP A 300 -1.32 13.25 -13.76
N GLU A 301 -0.47 12.72 -14.65
CA GLU A 301 -0.50 12.97 -16.09
C GLU A 301 -1.23 11.88 -16.89
N GLY A 302 -1.74 10.83 -16.24
CA GLY A 302 -2.60 9.81 -16.84
C GLY A 302 -2.13 8.37 -16.65
N LEU A 303 -2.60 7.47 -17.53
CA LEU A 303 -2.35 6.04 -17.43
C LEU A 303 -1.02 5.67 -18.08
N LEU A 304 -0.03 5.36 -17.25
CA LEU A 304 1.28 4.89 -17.67
C LEU A 304 1.23 3.39 -18.00
N LEU A 305 1.81 3.04 -19.15
CA LEU A 305 1.96 1.68 -19.64
C LEU A 305 3.44 1.33 -19.74
N TYR A 306 3.87 0.41 -18.89
CA TYR A 306 5.22 -0.14 -18.84
C TYR A 306 5.30 -1.46 -19.59
N LYS A 307 6.40 -1.68 -20.30
CA LYS A 307 6.69 -2.92 -21.03
C LYS A 307 8.10 -3.39 -20.72
N ASN A 308 8.22 -4.61 -20.20
CA ASN A 308 9.51 -5.26 -20.00
C ASN A 308 9.96 -5.87 -21.33
N THR A 309 10.97 -5.27 -21.96
CA THR A 309 11.43 -5.67 -23.31
C THR A 309 12.46 -6.80 -23.26
N SER A 310 13.34 -6.78 -22.26
CA SER A 310 14.31 -7.85 -22.00
C SER A 310 14.94 -7.65 -20.62
N GLY A 311 15.32 -8.74 -19.93
CA GLY A 311 16.01 -8.66 -18.65
C GLY A 311 15.33 -7.68 -17.68
N THR A 312 16.05 -6.64 -17.29
CA THR A 312 15.60 -5.56 -16.38
C THR A 312 15.19 -4.29 -17.13
N THR A 313 15.19 -4.32 -18.46
CA THR A 313 14.88 -3.17 -19.31
C THR A 313 13.37 -2.99 -19.45
N TRP A 314 12.88 -1.86 -18.97
CA TRP A 314 11.51 -1.40 -19.11
C TRP A 314 11.43 -0.17 -20.00
N THR A 315 10.38 -0.09 -20.81
CA THR A 315 9.98 1.13 -21.52
C THR A 315 8.64 1.60 -20.97
N VAL A 316 8.38 2.91 -21.02
CA VAL A 316 7.12 3.52 -20.57
C VAL A 316 6.47 4.34 -21.68
N ARG A 317 5.14 4.38 -21.68
CA ARG A 317 4.31 5.20 -22.54
C ARG A 317 3.14 5.74 -21.72
N ASN A 318 2.61 6.91 -22.09
CA ASN A 318 1.40 7.46 -21.48
C ASN A 318 0.22 7.29 -22.45
N LEU A 319 -0.76 6.46 -22.10
CA LEU A 319 -1.90 6.16 -22.97
C LEU A 319 -2.85 7.35 -23.14
N ASN A 320 -2.96 8.24 -22.13
CA ASN A 320 -3.78 9.44 -22.23
C ASN A 320 -3.18 10.46 -23.22
N SER A 321 -1.85 10.55 -23.28
CA SER A 321 -1.15 11.39 -24.26
C SER A 321 -1.26 10.86 -25.70
N GLU A 322 -1.47 9.56 -25.88
CA GLU A 322 -1.57 8.92 -27.18
C GLU A 322 -2.98 8.90 -27.77
N ILE A 323 -4.00 8.90 -26.90
CA ILE A 323 -5.39 8.77 -27.28
C ILE A 323 -6.09 10.10 -27.02
N SER A 324 -6.28 10.88 -28.08
CA SER A 324 -6.96 12.18 -28.00
C SER A 324 -8.36 12.05 -27.38
N GLY A 325 -8.61 12.85 -26.34
CA GLY A 325 -9.88 12.87 -25.61
C GLY A 325 -10.07 11.71 -24.63
N ALA A 326 -9.03 10.93 -24.31
CA ALA A 326 -9.11 9.90 -23.29
C ALA A 326 -9.34 10.50 -21.89
N GLY A 327 -10.38 10.04 -21.21
CA GLY A 327 -10.61 10.36 -19.80
C GLY A 327 -9.51 9.79 -18.90
N LEU A 328 -9.31 10.43 -17.75
CA LEU A 328 -8.34 10.00 -16.74
C LEU A 328 -8.99 8.96 -15.82
N ILE A 329 -8.31 7.83 -15.64
CA ILE A 329 -8.58 6.92 -14.52
C ILE A 329 -7.81 7.48 -13.33
N THR A 330 -8.48 7.63 -12.19
CA THR A 330 -7.89 8.18 -10.97
C THR A 330 -7.95 7.21 -9.79
N SER A 331 -8.71 6.12 -9.92
CA SER A 331 -8.71 5.05 -8.91
C SER A 331 -9.09 3.68 -9.49
N SER A 332 -8.84 2.64 -8.68
CA SER A 332 -9.33 1.27 -8.91
C SER A 332 -8.91 0.64 -10.25
N LEU A 333 -7.64 0.80 -10.62
CA LEU A 333 -7.08 0.22 -11.84
C LEU A 333 -7.09 -1.32 -11.77
N THR A 334 -7.64 -1.97 -12.80
CA THR A 334 -7.61 -3.43 -12.98
C THR A 334 -7.27 -3.81 -14.42
N THR A 335 -6.72 -5.01 -14.62
CA THR A 335 -6.34 -5.54 -15.93
C THR A 335 -6.94 -6.91 -16.19
N PHE A 336 -7.34 -7.16 -17.44
CA PHE A 336 -7.81 -8.47 -17.88
C PHE A 336 -7.56 -8.70 -19.36
N THR A 337 -7.36 -9.98 -19.71
CA THR A 337 -7.12 -10.40 -21.09
C THR A 337 -8.28 -11.25 -21.57
N ASN A 338 -8.88 -10.86 -22.70
CA ASN A 338 -9.98 -11.62 -23.27
C ASN A 338 -9.51 -12.94 -23.91
N VAL A 339 -10.45 -13.82 -24.32
CA VAL A 339 -10.08 -15.14 -24.87
C VAL A 339 -9.31 -15.08 -26.20
N ASN A 340 -9.32 -13.92 -26.88
CA ASN A 340 -8.58 -13.68 -28.11
C ASN A 340 -7.21 -13.05 -27.86
N GLY A 341 -6.78 -12.97 -26.59
CA GLY A 341 -5.47 -12.48 -26.22
C GLY A 341 -5.32 -10.95 -26.23
N ARG A 342 -6.44 -10.21 -26.18
CA ARG A 342 -6.42 -8.75 -26.12
C ARG A 342 -6.48 -8.27 -24.67
N ALA A 343 -5.54 -7.41 -24.29
CA ALA A 343 -5.48 -6.78 -22.98
C ALA A 343 -6.48 -5.61 -22.86
N TYR A 344 -6.98 -5.42 -21.65
CA TYR A 344 -7.87 -4.35 -21.23
C TYR A 344 -7.38 -3.77 -19.90
N LEU A 345 -7.49 -2.45 -19.74
CA LEU A 345 -7.28 -1.75 -18.49
C LEU A 345 -8.58 -1.00 -18.17
N ALA A 346 -9.09 -1.16 -16.95
CA ALA A 346 -10.32 -0.50 -16.52
C ALA A 346 -10.11 0.19 -15.17
N GLY A 347 -10.85 1.26 -14.92
CA GLY A 347 -10.82 1.96 -13.65
C GLY A 347 -11.84 3.09 -13.62
N ILE A 348 -11.81 3.87 -12.54
CA ILE A 348 -12.81 4.90 -12.23
C ILE A 348 -12.18 6.29 -12.38
N SER A 349 -12.90 7.23 -13.00
CA SER A 349 -12.52 8.65 -13.07
C SER A 349 -12.96 9.43 -11.83
N ASP A 350 -12.51 10.68 -11.69
CA ASP A 350 -12.93 11.58 -10.59
C ASP A 350 -14.44 11.85 -10.57
N ASP A 351 -15.08 11.85 -11.75
CA ASP A 351 -16.54 11.99 -11.88
C ASP A 351 -17.29 10.70 -11.51
N GLY A 352 -16.58 9.63 -11.19
CA GLY A 352 -17.13 8.31 -10.86
C GLY A 352 -17.45 7.45 -12.09
N ASP A 353 -16.93 7.80 -13.27
CA ASP A 353 -17.21 7.07 -14.51
C ASP A 353 -16.30 5.86 -14.69
N LEU A 354 -16.88 4.79 -15.23
CA LEU A 354 -16.13 3.58 -15.57
C LEU A 354 -15.46 3.74 -16.94
N LEU A 355 -14.14 3.86 -16.95
CA LEU A 355 -13.34 3.99 -18.16
C LEU A 355 -12.70 2.64 -18.53
N LEU A 356 -12.66 2.34 -19.83
CA LEU A 356 -12.10 1.10 -20.37
C LEU A 356 -11.12 1.40 -21.50
N PHE A 357 -9.83 1.17 -21.25
CA PHE A 357 -8.80 1.13 -22.27
C PHE A 357 -8.66 -0.29 -22.82
N ARG A 358 -8.54 -0.39 -24.13
CA ARG A 358 -8.53 -1.65 -24.89
C ARG A 358 -7.39 -1.64 -25.89
N GLN A 359 -6.52 -2.62 -25.77
CA GLN A 359 -5.46 -2.87 -26.75
C GLN A 359 -6.07 -3.24 -28.11
N THR A 360 -5.54 -2.72 -29.22
CA THR A 360 -5.98 -3.09 -30.56
C THR A 360 -5.10 -4.21 -31.14
N ASP A 361 -5.43 -4.68 -32.35
CA ASP A 361 -4.54 -5.59 -33.11
C ASP A 361 -3.54 -4.83 -33.99
N GLY A 362 -3.71 -3.51 -34.10
CA GLY A 362 -2.79 -2.64 -34.81
C GLY A 362 -1.56 -2.31 -33.98
N THR A 363 -0.45 -2.08 -34.67
CA THR A 363 0.78 -1.59 -34.09
C THR A 363 1.19 -0.28 -34.74
N SER A 364 1.78 0.63 -33.96
CA SER A 364 2.47 1.83 -34.43
C SER A 364 3.88 1.82 -33.87
N ASN A 365 4.90 2.02 -34.71
CA ASN A 365 6.31 1.99 -34.30
C ASN A 365 6.73 0.71 -33.54
N GLY A 366 6.15 -0.44 -33.89
CA GLY A 366 6.44 -1.72 -33.23
C GLY A 366 5.70 -1.94 -31.90
N GLU A 367 4.84 -1.01 -31.50
CA GLU A 367 4.08 -1.09 -30.26
C GLU A 367 2.57 -1.22 -30.52
N TYR A 368 1.87 -2.01 -29.71
CA TYR A 368 0.41 -2.13 -29.83
C TYR A 368 -0.27 -0.79 -29.54
N THR A 369 -1.23 -0.41 -30.37
CA THR A 369 -2.05 0.78 -30.16
C THR A 369 -3.22 0.45 -29.24
N TRP A 370 -3.77 1.49 -28.61
CA TRP A 370 -4.88 1.39 -27.67
C TRP A 370 -6.04 2.29 -28.09
N THR A 371 -7.23 1.93 -27.62
CA THR A 371 -8.46 2.73 -27.75
C THR A 371 -9.09 2.82 -26.37
N THR A 372 -9.89 3.86 -26.12
CA THR A 372 -10.59 4.01 -24.84
C THR A 372 -12.09 4.17 -25.06
N ASN A 373 -12.87 3.86 -24.03
CA ASN A 373 -14.30 4.06 -23.98
C ASN A 373 -14.75 4.43 -22.57
N ASN A 374 -15.60 5.45 -22.44
CA ASN A 374 -16.33 5.71 -21.20
C ASN A 374 -17.58 4.81 -21.17
N LEU A 375 -17.54 3.71 -20.41
CA LEU A 375 -18.63 2.74 -20.35
C LEU A 375 -19.88 3.31 -19.67
N SER A 376 -19.73 4.22 -18.72
CA SER A 376 -20.86 4.94 -18.10
C SER A 376 -21.70 5.60 -19.18
N GLU A 377 -21.06 6.41 -20.02
CA GLU A 377 -21.75 7.25 -21.00
C GLU A 377 -22.16 6.48 -22.25
N SER A 378 -21.23 5.72 -22.82
CA SER A 378 -21.41 5.12 -24.14
C SER A 378 -22.32 3.90 -24.14
N ASP A 379 -22.49 3.24 -22.99
CA ASP A 379 -23.13 1.93 -22.93
C ASP A 379 -24.15 1.83 -21.79
N LEU A 380 -23.77 2.10 -20.53
CA LEU A 380 -24.69 1.98 -19.39
C LEU A 380 -25.87 2.97 -19.51
N LEU A 381 -25.60 4.27 -19.68
CA LEU A 381 -26.66 5.28 -19.87
C LEU A 381 -27.50 5.01 -21.12
N VAL A 382 -26.87 4.59 -22.24
CA VAL A 382 -27.57 4.28 -23.48
C VAL A 382 -28.53 3.09 -23.33
N ASN A 383 -28.21 2.14 -22.45
CA ASN A 383 -29.06 0.99 -22.14
C ASN A 383 -30.07 1.26 -21.00
N ASN A 384 -30.35 2.54 -20.69
CA ASN A 384 -31.22 3.00 -19.60
C ASN A 384 -30.78 2.51 -18.21
N ILE A 385 -29.47 2.37 -18.01
CA ILE A 385 -28.89 2.18 -16.68
C ILE A 385 -28.46 3.57 -16.23
N ASP A 386 -29.40 4.29 -15.61
CA ASP A 386 -29.28 5.73 -15.30
C ASP A 386 -28.17 6.07 -14.29
N THR A 387 -27.63 5.06 -13.60
CA THR A 387 -26.51 5.24 -12.66
C THR A 387 -25.49 4.11 -12.83
N THR A 388 -24.26 4.46 -13.23
CA THR A 388 -23.10 3.58 -13.08
C THR A 388 -22.99 3.17 -11.62
N PRO A 389 -22.78 1.88 -11.30
CA PRO A 389 -22.58 1.47 -9.92
C PRO A 389 -21.41 2.24 -9.30
N ARG A 390 -21.61 2.78 -8.10
CA ARG A 390 -20.55 3.46 -7.36
C ARG A 390 -19.84 2.46 -6.48
N TRP A 391 -18.61 2.15 -6.84
CA TRP A 391 -17.75 1.29 -6.03
C TRP A 391 -16.97 2.12 -5.02
N THR A 392 -16.87 1.64 -3.80
CA THR A 392 -16.04 2.23 -2.73
C THR A 392 -14.84 1.36 -2.39
N THR A 393 -14.67 0.24 -3.10
CA THR A 393 -13.59 -0.72 -2.93
C THR A 393 -12.86 -0.90 -4.25
N PRO A 394 -11.61 -1.40 -4.24
CA PRO A 394 -10.88 -1.70 -5.48
C PRO A 394 -11.72 -2.54 -6.46
N LEU A 395 -11.70 -2.14 -7.72
CA LEU A 395 -12.37 -2.85 -8.81
C LEU A 395 -11.57 -4.12 -9.16
N THR A 396 -12.27 -5.24 -9.29
CA THR A 396 -11.68 -6.50 -9.76
C THR A 396 -12.30 -6.91 -11.10
N SER A 397 -11.58 -7.73 -11.86
CA SER A 397 -12.01 -8.16 -13.18
C SER A 397 -11.82 -9.66 -13.39
N TYR A 398 -12.66 -10.24 -14.24
CA TYR A 398 -12.47 -11.62 -14.70
C TYR A 398 -13.09 -11.85 -16.09
N VAL A 399 -12.50 -12.80 -16.82
CA VAL A 399 -12.97 -13.20 -18.14
C VAL A 399 -13.41 -14.65 -18.11
N THR A 400 -14.68 -14.87 -18.44
CA THR A 400 -15.26 -16.22 -18.54
C THR A 400 -14.76 -16.95 -19.78
N SER A 401 -14.80 -18.28 -19.78
CA SER A 401 -14.33 -19.11 -20.91
C SER A 401 -15.11 -18.90 -22.20
N TRP A 402 -16.33 -18.36 -22.13
CA TRP A 402 -17.14 -17.92 -23.27
C TRP A 402 -16.97 -16.43 -23.59
N ASN A 403 -15.86 -15.82 -23.18
CA ASN A 403 -15.50 -14.43 -23.47
C ASN A 403 -16.43 -13.37 -22.88
N GLY A 404 -17.13 -13.68 -21.79
CA GLY A 404 -17.79 -12.66 -20.98
C GLY A 404 -16.76 -11.87 -20.18
N LEU A 405 -16.79 -10.55 -20.33
CA LEU A 405 -15.93 -9.57 -19.65
C LEU A 405 -16.69 -9.03 -18.44
N ASN A 406 -16.07 -9.04 -17.26
CA ASN A 406 -16.74 -8.67 -16.03
C ASN A 406 -15.85 -7.78 -15.19
N LEU A 407 -16.46 -6.76 -14.60
CA LEU A 407 -15.90 -5.82 -13.64
C LEU A 407 -16.81 -5.85 -12.42
N VAL A 408 -16.24 -6.05 -11.24
CA VAL A 408 -16.98 -6.23 -9.99
C VAL A 408 -16.30 -5.47 -8.87
N GLY A 409 -17.08 -4.97 -7.92
CA GLY A 409 -16.60 -4.38 -6.69
C GLY A 409 -17.75 -4.29 -5.68
N LEU A 410 -17.50 -3.65 -4.54
CA LEU A 410 -18.50 -3.38 -3.53
C LEU A 410 -18.91 -1.89 -3.56
N ASP A 411 -20.19 -1.61 -3.35
CA ASP A 411 -20.66 -0.25 -3.07
C ASP A 411 -20.48 0.14 -1.59
N ALA A 412 -20.87 1.36 -1.24
CA ALA A 412 -20.74 1.92 0.10
C ALA A 412 -21.46 1.10 1.20
N ASP A 413 -22.47 0.33 0.82
CA ASP A 413 -23.24 -0.55 1.73
C ASP A 413 -22.66 -1.97 1.75
N GLY A 414 -21.53 -2.23 1.07
CA GLY A 414 -20.91 -3.55 0.96
C GLY A 414 -21.62 -4.49 -0.02
N ASN A 415 -22.51 -4.00 -0.88
CA ASN A 415 -23.21 -4.85 -1.85
C ASN A 415 -22.36 -5.11 -3.10
N ILE A 416 -22.46 -6.32 -3.62
CA ILE A 416 -21.74 -6.75 -4.82
C ILE A 416 -22.37 -6.10 -6.05
N GLN A 417 -21.66 -5.19 -6.70
CA GLN A 417 -22.04 -4.55 -7.94
C GLN A 417 -21.19 -5.07 -9.09
N ALA A 418 -21.84 -5.53 -10.17
CA ALA A 418 -21.18 -6.06 -11.35
C ALA A 418 -21.55 -5.30 -12.62
N VAL A 419 -20.56 -4.94 -13.43
CA VAL A 419 -20.71 -4.46 -14.81
C VAL A 419 -20.09 -5.49 -15.75
N TRP A 420 -20.84 -5.95 -16.75
CA TRP A 420 -20.43 -7.07 -17.58
C TRP A 420 -20.93 -7.00 -19.01
N TRP A 421 -20.20 -7.65 -19.90
CA TRP A 421 -20.57 -7.88 -21.29
C TRP A 421 -20.34 -9.35 -21.65
N ALA A 422 -21.16 -9.91 -22.54
CA ALA A 422 -20.94 -11.26 -23.05
C ALA A 422 -21.32 -11.37 -24.54
N PRO A 423 -20.74 -12.31 -25.30
CA PRO A 423 -21.12 -12.54 -26.68
C PRO A 423 -22.62 -12.75 -26.85
N GLY A 424 -23.19 -12.09 -27.86
CA GLY A 424 -24.64 -12.10 -28.11
C GLY A 424 -25.42 -10.98 -27.43
N ARG A 425 -24.79 -10.16 -26.57
CA ARG A 425 -25.40 -8.94 -26.05
C ARG A 425 -25.10 -7.71 -26.91
N PRO A 426 -26.07 -6.80 -27.07
CA PRO A 426 -25.87 -5.56 -27.83
C PRO A 426 -24.96 -4.56 -27.11
N GLY A 427 -24.83 -4.65 -25.78
CA GLY A 427 -24.03 -3.77 -24.93
C GLY A 427 -23.74 -4.39 -23.57
N TRP A 428 -22.99 -3.65 -22.75
CA TRP A 428 -22.73 -3.92 -21.35
C TRP A 428 -24.02 -3.85 -20.52
N ALA A 429 -24.00 -4.48 -19.35
CA ALA A 429 -25.07 -4.39 -18.36
C ALA A 429 -24.51 -4.28 -16.95
N ALA A 430 -25.35 -3.83 -16.04
CA ALA A 430 -25.07 -3.78 -14.61
C ALA A 430 -26.02 -4.71 -13.84
N ALA A 431 -25.57 -5.21 -12.68
CA ALA A 431 -26.37 -5.99 -11.76
C ALA A 431 -25.92 -5.78 -10.30
N ASN A 432 -26.89 -5.64 -9.39
CA ASN A 432 -26.67 -5.76 -7.95
C ASN A 432 -26.83 -7.24 -7.56
N LEU A 433 -25.71 -7.94 -7.40
CA LEU A 433 -25.71 -9.37 -7.10
C LEU A 433 -26.14 -9.64 -5.66
N SER A 434 -25.85 -8.76 -4.70
CA SER A 434 -26.35 -8.92 -3.33
C SER A 434 -27.86 -8.86 -3.26
N ALA A 435 -28.50 -7.92 -3.97
CA ALA A 435 -29.95 -7.80 -4.01
C ALA A 435 -30.63 -9.03 -4.64
N SER A 436 -30.00 -9.66 -5.63
CA SER A 436 -30.56 -10.85 -6.30
C SER A 436 -30.32 -12.16 -5.56
N THR A 437 -29.28 -12.24 -4.74
CA THR A 437 -28.87 -13.48 -4.05
C THR A 437 -29.18 -13.48 -2.56
N GLY A 438 -29.41 -12.31 -1.97
CA GLY A 438 -29.45 -12.13 -0.52
C GLY A 438 -28.08 -12.29 0.15
N ALA A 439 -26.98 -12.10 -0.59
CA ALA A 439 -25.65 -12.06 0.00
C ALA A 439 -25.58 -10.90 1.02
N PRO A 440 -24.99 -11.13 2.20
CA PRO A 440 -24.81 -10.07 3.19
C PRO A 440 -23.85 -9.00 2.65
N PRO A 441 -23.87 -7.78 3.22
CA PRO A 441 -22.80 -6.80 3.05
C PRO A 441 -21.43 -7.42 3.29
N LEU A 442 -20.51 -7.19 2.35
CA LEU A 442 -19.11 -7.60 2.45
C LEU A 442 -18.22 -6.40 2.81
N GLN A 443 -17.04 -6.68 3.35
CA GLN A 443 -16.05 -5.68 3.77
C GLN A 443 -14.72 -5.84 3.03
N GLY A 444 -14.05 -4.72 2.78
CA GLY A 444 -12.73 -4.70 2.14
C GLY A 444 -12.78 -5.00 0.65
N VAL A 445 -12.15 -6.09 0.22
CA VAL A 445 -12.03 -6.45 -1.21
C VAL A 445 -12.91 -7.65 -1.56
N ILE A 446 -13.27 -7.75 -2.85
CA ILE A 446 -13.91 -8.93 -3.42
C ILE A 446 -12.96 -9.62 -4.39
N ALA A 447 -12.80 -10.93 -4.24
CA ALA A 447 -11.85 -11.74 -5.00
C ALA A 447 -12.60 -12.78 -5.87
N PRO A 448 -12.53 -12.66 -7.20
CA PRO A 448 -13.20 -13.57 -8.11
C PRO A 448 -12.32 -14.77 -8.46
N TYR A 449 -12.93 -15.94 -8.62
CA TYR A 449 -12.26 -17.08 -9.22
C TYR A 449 -13.19 -17.91 -10.10
N LEU A 450 -12.61 -18.46 -11.17
CA LEU A 450 -13.32 -19.29 -12.14
C LEU A 450 -12.86 -20.74 -12.04
N THR A 451 -13.78 -21.67 -11.80
CA THR A 451 -13.43 -23.10 -11.74
C THR A 451 -13.23 -23.67 -13.13
N THR A 452 -12.55 -24.82 -13.21
CA THR A 452 -12.33 -25.54 -14.48
C THR A 452 -13.61 -26.06 -15.12
N TRP A 453 -14.72 -26.10 -14.38
CA TRP A 453 -16.06 -26.41 -14.87
C TRP A 453 -16.93 -25.16 -15.06
N ASN A 454 -16.31 -24.00 -15.26
CA ASN A 454 -16.95 -22.75 -15.64
C ASN A 454 -17.85 -22.12 -14.57
N ALA A 455 -17.70 -22.48 -13.29
CA ALA A 455 -18.38 -21.75 -12.22
C ALA A 455 -17.73 -20.39 -12.00
N ILE A 456 -18.55 -19.36 -11.84
CA ILE A 456 -18.15 -18.03 -11.41
C ILE A 456 -18.33 -17.95 -9.90
N ASN A 457 -17.32 -17.48 -9.18
CA ASN A 457 -17.35 -17.35 -7.73
C ASN A 457 -16.78 -15.98 -7.36
N LEU A 458 -17.48 -15.25 -6.50
CA LEU A 458 -17.11 -13.95 -5.99
C LEU A 458 -17.02 -14.06 -4.46
N THR A 459 -15.83 -13.88 -3.91
CA THR A 459 -15.53 -14.18 -2.51
C THR A 459 -15.19 -12.92 -1.75
N GLY A 460 -15.73 -12.77 -0.55
CA GLY A 460 -15.33 -11.71 0.38
C GLY A 460 -15.67 -12.10 1.81
N THR A 461 -15.50 -11.17 2.73
CA THR A 461 -15.80 -11.35 4.15
C THR A 461 -16.97 -10.49 4.58
N ASP A 462 -17.90 -11.04 5.37
CA ASP A 462 -18.93 -10.23 6.01
C ASP A 462 -18.38 -9.46 7.25
N SER A 463 -19.25 -8.75 7.96
CA SER A 463 -18.87 -7.96 9.15
C SER A 463 -18.35 -8.79 10.33
N ASP A 464 -18.62 -10.10 10.34
CA ASP A 464 -18.11 -11.01 11.35
C ASP A 464 -16.81 -11.69 10.88
N GLY A 465 -16.31 -11.38 9.68
CA GLY A 465 -15.15 -12.02 9.07
C GLY A 465 -15.43 -13.40 8.49
N ASN A 466 -16.71 -13.78 8.30
CA ASN A 466 -17.04 -15.04 7.66
C ASN A 466 -16.74 -14.96 6.16
N VAL A 467 -16.13 -16.01 5.60
CA VAL A 467 -15.85 -16.14 4.18
C VAL A 467 -17.15 -16.48 3.45
N VAL A 468 -17.67 -15.52 2.70
CA VAL A 468 -18.90 -15.65 1.91
C VAL A 468 -18.55 -15.74 0.44
N VAL A 469 -19.11 -16.75 -0.23
CA VAL A 469 -18.94 -16.98 -1.67
C VAL A 469 -20.28 -16.82 -2.37
N THR A 470 -20.38 -15.83 -3.25
CA THR A 470 -21.52 -15.66 -4.18
C THR A 470 -21.15 -16.26 -5.52
N TRP A 471 -21.89 -17.26 -5.99
CA TRP A 471 -21.49 -18.08 -7.13
C TRP A 471 -22.62 -18.42 -8.08
N TRP A 472 -22.24 -18.74 -9.31
CA TRP A 472 -23.13 -19.16 -10.38
C TRP A 472 -22.47 -20.21 -11.27
N VAL A 473 -23.23 -21.23 -11.67
CA VAL A 473 -22.76 -22.30 -12.57
C VAL A 473 -23.62 -22.33 -13.83
N PRO A 474 -23.08 -21.93 -15.00
CA PRO A 474 -23.86 -21.85 -16.23
C PRO A 474 -24.51 -23.19 -16.62
N SER A 475 -23.79 -24.29 -16.46
CA SER A 475 -24.28 -25.62 -16.84
C SER A 475 -25.40 -26.15 -15.95
N PHE A 476 -25.59 -25.56 -14.76
CA PHE A 476 -26.67 -25.94 -13.85
C PHE A 476 -27.97 -25.18 -14.17
N GLY A 477 -27.90 -24.12 -14.98
CA GLY A 477 -29.06 -23.29 -15.33
C GLY A 477 -29.75 -22.63 -14.14
N SER A 478 -29.11 -22.61 -12.96
CA SER A 478 -29.62 -22.03 -11.73
C SER A 478 -29.36 -20.53 -11.68
N ASP A 479 -30.09 -19.82 -10.83
CA ASP A 479 -29.78 -18.44 -10.47
C ASP A 479 -28.45 -18.36 -9.70
N TRP A 480 -27.93 -17.14 -9.54
CA TRP A 480 -26.86 -16.88 -8.59
C TRP A 480 -27.29 -17.28 -7.18
N VAL A 481 -26.34 -17.79 -6.39
CA VAL A 481 -26.57 -18.21 -5.01
C VAL A 481 -25.40 -17.78 -4.14
N GLN A 482 -25.58 -17.78 -2.82
CA GLN A 482 -24.52 -17.48 -1.87
C GLN A 482 -24.30 -18.62 -0.89
N SER A 483 -23.11 -18.72 -0.32
CA SER A 483 -22.73 -19.69 0.69
C SER A 483 -21.74 -19.11 1.69
N ASN A 484 -21.99 -19.29 2.99
CA ASN A 484 -21.01 -19.03 4.05
C ASN A 484 -20.06 -20.23 4.17
N LEU A 485 -18.84 -20.09 3.64
CA LEU A 485 -17.84 -21.15 3.64
C LEU A 485 -17.25 -21.39 5.03
N THR A 486 -17.10 -20.34 5.84
CA THR A 486 -16.64 -20.44 7.24
C THR A 486 -17.54 -21.39 8.03
N ASP A 487 -18.86 -21.20 7.96
CA ASP A 487 -19.83 -22.07 8.63
C ASP A 487 -19.83 -23.49 8.06
N LEU A 488 -19.88 -23.61 6.73
CA LEU A 488 -19.94 -24.91 6.03
C LEU A 488 -18.72 -25.79 6.32
N ARG A 489 -17.59 -25.18 6.66
CA ARG A 489 -16.31 -25.88 6.90
C ARG A 489 -15.81 -25.79 8.33
N SER A 490 -16.54 -25.11 9.20
CA SER A 490 -16.08 -24.81 10.57
C SER A 490 -14.67 -24.21 10.56
N GLY A 491 -14.43 -23.31 9.61
CA GLY A 491 -13.12 -22.69 9.40
C GLY A 491 -12.94 -21.39 10.20
N PRO A 492 -11.73 -20.82 10.22
CA PRO A 492 -11.48 -19.55 10.90
C PRO A 492 -12.06 -18.36 10.12
N GLN A 493 -12.46 -17.33 10.84
CA GLN A 493 -12.79 -16.03 10.26
C GLN A 493 -11.54 -15.36 9.70
N LEU A 494 -11.72 -14.56 8.65
CA LEU A 494 -10.66 -13.83 7.97
C LEU A 494 -10.91 -12.32 8.06
N ALA A 495 -9.83 -11.54 8.15
CA ALA A 495 -9.85 -10.09 8.22
C ALA A 495 -10.34 -9.49 6.90
N ALA A 496 -11.18 -8.46 6.99
CA ALA A 496 -11.62 -7.68 5.84
C ALA A 496 -10.42 -7.16 5.04
N GLY A 497 -10.54 -7.12 3.71
CA GLY A 497 -9.49 -6.61 2.84
C GLY A 497 -8.31 -7.56 2.61
N SER A 498 -8.18 -8.66 3.36
CA SER A 498 -7.07 -9.61 3.22
C SER A 498 -7.32 -10.75 2.23
N ILE A 499 -8.47 -10.77 1.54
CA ILE A 499 -8.88 -11.92 0.73
C ILE A 499 -8.25 -11.91 -0.66
N ALA A 500 -7.63 -13.04 -1.01
CA ALA A 500 -7.21 -13.32 -2.38
C ALA A 500 -7.64 -14.72 -2.83
N THR A 501 -7.85 -14.88 -4.14
CA THR A 501 -8.29 -16.16 -4.70
C THR A 501 -7.53 -16.50 -5.97
N TRP A 502 -7.22 -17.79 -6.15
CA TRP A 502 -6.68 -18.28 -7.41
C TRP A 502 -7.10 -19.72 -7.67
N VAL A 503 -7.01 -20.11 -8.94
CA VAL A 503 -7.16 -21.49 -9.38
C VAL A 503 -5.85 -21.98 -9.96
N THR A 504 -5.35 -23.10 -9.45
CA THR A 504 -4.11 -23.71 -9.91
C THR A 504 -4.30 -24.34 -11.29
N PRO A 505 -3.22 -24.59 -12.07
CA PRO A 505 -3.32 -25.23 -13.38
C PRO A 505 -3.98 -26.62 -13.37
N TRP A 506 -3.94 -27.33 -12.23
CA TRP A 506 -4.62 -28.61 -12.04
C TRP A 506 -6.05 -28.48 -11.53
N GLY A 507 -6.61 -27.27 -11.50
CA GLY A 507 -8.00 -27.00 -11.11
C GLY A 507 -8.25 -26.98 -9.60
N GLY A 508 -7.21 -26.82 -8.78
CA GLY A 508 -7.36 -26.59 -7.34
C GLY A 508 -7.79 -25.15 -7.08
N THR A 509 -8.82 -24.97 -6.25
CA THR A 509 -9.35 -23.66 -5.86
C THR A 509 -8.78 -23.26 -4.51
N ASN A 510 -8.38 -21.99 -4.36
CA ASN A 510 -7.80 -21.48 -3.13
C ASN A 510 -8.43 -20.12 -2.80
N ILE A 511 -8.77 -19.95 -1.52
CA ILE A 511 -9.21 -18.70 -0.91
C ILE A 511 -8.27 -18.45 0.27
N LEU A 512 -7.50 -17.39 0.18
CA LEU A 512 -6.49 -16.97 1.13
C LEU A 512 -7.00 -15.76 1.91
N GLY A 513 -6.63 -15.65 3.18
CA GLY A 513 -6.68 -14.39 3.90
C GLY A 513 -6.01 -14.51 5.26
N ARG A 514 -6.02 -13.41 6.02
CA ARG A 514 -5.42 -13.35 7.36
C ARG A 514 -6.48 -13.60 8.41
N ASN A 515 -6.19 -14.41 9.42
CA ASN A 515 -7.11 -14.62 10.54
C ASN A 515 -6.94 -13.52 11.61
N ILE A 516 -7.72 -13.59 12.69
CA ILE A 516 -7.66 -12.62 13.81
C ILE A 516 -6.32 -12.58 14.55
N ASN A 517 -5.50 -13.63 14.44
CA ASN A 517 -4.15 -13.68 15.02
C ASN A 517 -3.10 -13.13 14.05
N GLY A 518 -3.49 -12.68 12.86
CA GLY A 518 -2.59 -12.27 11.79
C GLY A 518 -2.13 -13.42 10.88
N ASP A 519 -2.38 -14.69 11.23
CA ASP A 519 -1.85 -15.82 10.46
C ASP A 519 -2.41 -15.87 9.03
N ILE A 520 -1.56 -16.25 8.08
CA ILE A 520 -1.96 -16.54 6.71
C ILE A 520 -2.69 -17.89 6.64
N VAL A 521 -3.97 -17.87 6.27
CA VAL A 521 -4.82 -19.07 6.18
C VAL A 521 -5.33 -19.28 4.76
N VAL A 522 -5.29 -20.52 4.29
CA VAL A 522 -5.80 -20.94 2.99
C VAL A 522 -6.92 -21.96 3.15
N TYR A 523 -8.12 -21.62 2.68
CA TYR A 523 -9.15 -22.58 2.32
C TYR A 523 -8.87 -23.09 0.92
N TRP A 524 -8.71 -24.40 0.75
CA TRP A 524 -8.42 -24.97 -0.56
C TRP A 524 -9.20 -26.24 -0.85
N TRP A 525 -9.47 -26.45 -2.14
CA TRP A 525 -10.07 -27.66 -2.67
C TRP A 525 -9.26 -28.13 -3.87
N ALA A 526 -9.14 -29.45 -4.04
CA ALA A 526 -8.47 -30.04 -5.20
C ALA A 526 -9.36 -31.12 -5.84
N PRO A 527 -9.31 -31.29 -7.18
CA PRO A 527 -10.18 -32.23 -7.89
C PRO A 527 -10.11 -33.69 -7.41
N ASN A 528 -8.96 -34.11 -6.88
CA ASN A 528 -8.72 -35.45 -6.38
C ASN A 528 -9.29 -35.73 -4.98
N LEU A 529 -9.69 -34.69 -4.22
CA LEU A 529 -10.33 -34.85 -2.91
C LEU A 529 -11.81 -35.25 -3.04
N GLY A 530 -12.38 -35.14 -4.23
CA GLY A 530 -13.80 -35.36 -4.46
C GLY A 530 -14.65 -34.12 -4.17
N PRO A 531 -15.93 -34.12 -4.58
CA PRO A 531 -16.75 -32.91 -4.58
C PRO A 531 -16.95 -32.34 -3.17
N GLY A 532 -16.68 -31.04 -3.00
CA GLY A 532 -16.98 -30.31 -1.76
C GLY A 532 -16.09 -30.63 -0.56
N GLN A 533 -15.01 -31.41 -0.73
CA GLN A 533 -14.03 -31.67 0.33
C GLN A 533 -12.99 -30.54 0.41
N TRP A 534 -13.36 -29.44 1.07
CA TRP A 534 -12.42 -28.35 1.34
C TRP A 534 -11.52 -28.69 2.52
N ASN A 535 -10.26 -28.29 2.42
CA ASN A 535 -9.27 -28.31 3.48
C ASN A 535 -8.94 -26.87 3.89
N ILE A 536 -8.37 -26.74 5.09
CA ILE A 536 -7.91 -25.47 5.64
C ILE A 536 -6.47 -25.66 6.09
N SER A 537 -5.60 -24.73 5.74
CA SER A 537 -4.18 -24.76 6.13
C SER A 537 -3.77 -23.39 6.65
N ASN A 538 -3.17 -23.35 7.84
CA ASN A 538 -2.55 -22.17 8.41
C ASN A 538 -1.07 -22.17 8.00
N LEU A 539 -0.69 -21.32 7.04
CA LEU A 539 0.66 -21.33 6.47
C LEU A 539 1.69 -20.75 7.44
N SER A 540 1.33 -19.73 8.21
CA SER A 540 2.21 -19.14 9.25
C SER A 540 2.63 -20.17 10.31
N GLN A 541 1.83 -21.22 10.53
CA GLN A 541 2.17 -22.31 11.46
C GLN A 541 2.86 -23.51 10.79
N VAL A 542 2.76 -23.64 9.47
CA VAL A 542 3.37 -24.74 8.72
C VAL A 542 4.84 -24.47 8.44
N ILE A 543 5.23 -23.19 8.34
CA ILE A 543 6.57 -22.77 7.97
C ILE A 543 7.22 -22.06 9.17
N ASP A 544 8.20 -22.72 9.79
CA ASP A 544 8.87 -22.20 10.98
C ASP A 544 9.68 -20.93 10.64
N GLY A 545 9.56 -19.92 11.51
CA GLY A 545 10.22 -18.62 11.36
C GLY A 545 9.69 -17.75 10.21
N ALA A 546 8.57 -18.11 9.56
CA ALA A 546 8.04 -17.34 8.45
C ALA A 546 7.46 -16.00 8.89
N GLU A 547 7.96 -14.93 8.27
CA GLU A 547 7.43 -13.59 8.43
C GLU A 547 6.03 -13.48 7.82
N THR A 548 5.14 -12.73 8.48
CA THR A 548 3.72 -12.69 8.12
C THR A 548 3.35 -11.32 7.55
N PRO A 549 2.84 -11.26 6.30
CA PRO A 549 2.32 -10.01 5.74
C PRO A 549 1.22 -9.39 6.59
N THR A 550 1.20 -8.06 6.68
CA THR A 550 0.33 -7.32 7.61
C THR A 550 -0.74 -6.46 6.93
N GLY A 551 -0.76 -6.39 5.61
CA GLY A 551 -1.87 -5.83 4.85
C GLY A 551 -2.48 -6.79 3.83
N GLN A 552 -2.68 -6.32 2.60
CA GLN A 552 -3.32 -7.15 1.57
C GLN A 552 -2.33 -8.16 0.98
N VAL A 553 -2.85 -9.32 0.58
CA VAL A 553 -2.06 -10.39 -0.02
C VAL A 553 -2.57 -10.70 -1.41
N VAL A 554 -1.69 -11.22 -2.27
CA VAL A 554 -2.06 -11.74 -3.59
C VAL A 554 -1.61 -13.19 -3.72
N GLY A 555 -2.40 -14.01 -4.39
CA GLY A 555 -2.05 -15.39 -4.68
C GLY A 555 -2.22 -15.71 -6.15
N PHE A 556 -1.26 -16.42 -6.74
CA PHE A 556 -1.35 -16.91 -8.12
C PHE A 556 -0.48 -18.15 -8.32
N SER A 557 -0.65 -18.83 -9.45
CA SER A 557 0.17 -19.98 -9.81
C SER A 557 0.88 -19.74 -11.13
N SER A 558 2.16 -20.12 -11.19
CA SER A 558 2.89 -20.15 -12.46
C SER A 558 2.30 -21.22 -13.39
N PRO A 559 2.52 -21.13 -14.71
CA PRO A 559 2.13 -22.19 -15.65
C PRO A 559 2.77 -23.54 -15.34
N SER A 560 3.93 -23.57 -14.68
CA SER A 560 4.60 -24.78 -14.21
C SER A 560 4.00 -25.37 -12.93
N GLY A 561 3.03 -24.69 -12.33
CA GLY A 561 2.30 -25.17 -11.17
C GLY A 561 2.92 -24.79 -9.83
N VAL A 562 3.82 -23.81 -9.79
CA VAL A 562 4.31 -23.23 -8.54
C VAL A 562 3.26 -22.27 -8.02
N VAL A 563 2.78 -22.49 -6.81
CA VAL A 563 1.89 -21.56 -6.12
C VAL A 563 2.74 -20.47 -5.47
N ASN A 564 2.32 -19.22 -5.58
CA ASN A 564 2.97 -18.08 -4.96
C ASN A 564 1.93 -17.24 -4.24
N ILE A 565 2.29 -16.76 -3.07
CA ILE A 565 1.55 -15.78 -2.28
C ILE A 565 2.53 -14.67 -1.93
N TYR A 566 2.15 -13.43 -2.15
CA TYR A 566 2.95 -12.27 -1.79
C TYR A 566 2.13 -11.32 -0.91
N GLY A 567 2.82 -10.58 -0.06
CA GLY A 567 2.29 -9.45 0.70
C GLY A 567 3.45 -8.74 1.39
N ALA A 568 3.22 -7.50 1.82
CA ALA A 568 4.22 -6.71 2.54
C ALA A 568 4.10 -6.92 4.06
N ALA A 569 5.25 -6.96 4.74
CA ALA A 569 5.37 -6.95 6.19
C ALA A 569 5.23 -5.52 6.75
N ASP A 570 5.21 -5.38 8.08
CA ASP A 570 5.02 -4.09 8.75
C ASP A 570 6.15 -3.09 8.46
N ASP A 571 7.37 -3.57 8.24
CA ASP A 571 8.54 -2.76 7.86
C ASP A 571 8.61 -2.44 6.35
N GLY A 572 7.64 -2.93 5.58
CA GLY A 572 7.56 -2.75 4.14
C GLY A 572 8.28 -3.83 3.33
N ASP A 573 8.86 -4.86 3.94
CA ASP A 573 9.50 -5.91 3.17
C ASP A 573 8.49 -6.78 2.39
N LEU A 574 8.79 -7.06 1.13
CA LEU A 574 7.97 -7.93 0.30
C LEU A 574 8.23 -9.40 0.66
N ILE A 575 7.25 -10.05 1.27
CA ILE A 575 7.35 -11.46 1.67
C ILE A 575 6.70 -12.35 0.63
N ARG A 576 7.34 -13.49 0.34
CA ARG A 576 6.79 -14.54 -0.53
C ARG A 576 6.67 -15.87 0.20
N TYR A 577 5.47 -16.43 0.15
CA TYR A 577 5.22 -17.85 0.42
C TYR A 577 5.07 -18.58 -0.92
N TRP A 578 5.71 -19.74 -1.08
CA TRP A 578 5.57 -20.52 -2.31
C TRP A 578 5.49 -22.02 -2.05
N TRP A 579 4.84 -22.73 -2.97
CA TRP A 579 4.64 -24.16 -2.86
C TRP A 579 4.83 -24.87 -4.20
N ARG A 580 5.50 -26.02 -4.16
CA ARG A 580 5.43 -27.05 -5.21
C ARG A 580 5.50 -28.44 -4.61
N VAL A 581 5.03 -29.44 -5.36
CA VAL A 581 4.98 -30.85 -4.94
C VAL A 581 6.30 -31.37 -4.37
N ALA A 582 7.44 -30.96 -4.94
CA ALA A 582 8.76 -31.44 -4.55
C ALA A 582 9.27 -30.88 -3.20
N ASP A 583 8.86 -29.66 -2.83
CA ASP A 583 9.46 -28.92 -1.70
C ASP A 583 8.46 -28.66 -0.56
N GLY A 584 7.16 -28.82 -0.79
CA GLY A 584 6.15 -28.34 0.14
C GLY A 584 6.09 -26.81 0.16
N TRP A 585 5.61 -26.25 1.27
CA TRP A 585 5.55 -24.81 1.49
C TRP A 585 6.90 -24.28 1.95
N GLN A 586 7.32 -23.17 1.38
CA GLN A 586 8.56 -22.45 1.65
C GLN A 586 8.24 -20.95 1.74
N TRP A 587 9.14 -20.18 2.33
CA TRP A 587 9.04 -18.72 2.39
C TRP A 587 10.39 -18.06 2.12
N GLU A 588 10.36 -16.80 1.68
CA GLU A 588 11.54 -15.93 1.54
C GLU A 588 11.11 -14.45 1.71
N ASN A 589 12.04 -13.62 2.21
CA ASN A 589 11.96 -12.17 2.12
C ASN A 589 12.55 -11.74 0.76
N VAL A 590 11.70 -11.22 -0.11
CA VAL A 590 12.07 -10.85 -1.48
C VAL A 590 12.87 -9.55 -1.48
N SER A 591 12.53 -8.59 -0.60
CA SER A 591 13.22 -7.31 -0.47
C SER A 591 14.70 -7.51 -0.09
N GLU A 592 14.99 -8.38 0.87
CA GLU A 592 16.36 -8.69 1.30
C GLU A 592 17.23 -9.36 0.21
N THR A 593 16.60 -10.10 -0.70
CA THR A 593 17.30 -10.92 -1.70
C THR A 593 17.31 -10.32 -3.10
N ALA A 594 16.60 -9.21 -3.31
CA ALA A 594 16.50 -8.56 -4.59
C ALA A 594 17.73 -7.69 -4.88
N GLU A 595 18.33 -7.89 -6.06
CA GLU A 595 19.36 -7.01 -6.58
C GLU A 595 18.72 -5.85 -7.37
N LEU A 596 19.23 -4.65 -7.16
CA LEU A 596 18.77 -3.44 -7.84
C LEU A 596 19.28 -3.36 -9.28
N THR A 597 18.42 -2.92 -10.21
CA THR A 597 18.69 -3.04 -11.65
C THR A 597 18.28 -1.88 -12.54
#